data_AF-A0AAV4CK25-F1
#
_entry.id   AF-A0AAV4CK25-F1
#
_cell.length_a   1.000
_cell.length_b   1.000
_cell.length_c   1.000
_cell.angle_alpha   90.00
_cell.angle_beta   90.00
_cell.angle_gamma   90.00
#
_symmetry.space_group_name_H-M   'P 1'
#
loop_
_entity.id
_entity.type
_entity.pdbx_description
1 polymer ?
#
loop_
_entity_poly.entity_id
_entity_poly.type
_entity_poly.pdbx_seq_one_letter_code
_entity_poly.pdbx_strand_id
1 'polypeptide(L)'
;MLNDGTWNYKPPTSKDIPIDWRVHLLPDTPNPVGIVSSKAVGEPPIGLAMGALLSVKKSVESVREDLTGQRVFLPVDAPLTVEKAQLGTGIQVNHLRVGGGD
;
A
#
# COMPACT_ATOMS: atom_id res chain seq x y z
N MET A 1 -19.77 -12.11 -14.21
CA MET A 1 -18.98 -11.54 -13.10
C MET A 1 -18.59 -12.71 -12.22
N LEU A 2 -17.29 -12.96 -11.95
CA LEU A 2 -16.84 -14.16 -11.21
C LEU A 2 -16.75 -13.93 -9.69
N ASN A 3 -16.77 -12.66 -9.27
CA ASN A 3 -16.54 -12.24 -7.90
C ASN A 3 -17.65 -11.28 -7.42
N ASP A 4 -18.85 -11.81 -7.30
CA ASP A 4 -20.08 -11.07 -6.98
C ASP A 4 -20.53 -11.21 -5.51
N GLY A 5 -19.73 -11.88 -4.68
CA GLY A 5 -20.00 -12.08 -3.26
C GLY A 5 -18.81 -11.76 -2.35
N THR A 6 -19.08 -11.52 -1.07
CA THR A 6 -18.07 -11.22 -0.04
C THR A 6 -17.11 -12.39 0.25
N TRP A 7 -17.45 -13.59 -0.23
CA TRP A 7 -16.58 -14.75 -0.11
C TRP A 7 -15.30 -14.60 -0.93
N ASN A 8 -15.39 -13.96 -2.10
CA ASN A 8 -14.29 -13.82 -3.05
C ASN A 8 -13.84 -12.36 -3.21
N TYR A 9 -14.70 -11.36 -2.92
CA TYR A 9 -14.35 -9.94 -2.98
C TYR A 9 -14.04 -9.45 -1.58
N LYS A 10 -12.82 -8.92 -1.39
CA LYS A 10 -12.29 -8.56 -0.08
C LYS A 10 -12.18 -7.04 0.03
N PRO A 11 -13.24 -6.35 0.50
CA PRO A 11 -13.09 -4.95 0.86
C PRO A 11 -12.16 -4.82 2.08
N PRO A 12 -11.53 -3.65 2.29
CA PRO A 12 -10.79 -3.37 3.52
C PRO A 12 -11.67 -3.56 4.76
N THR A 13 -11.08 -4.13 5.79
CA THR A 13 -11.67 -4.45 7.10
C THR A 13 -10.89 -3.75 8.21
N SER A 14 -11.31 -3.91 9.47
CA SER A 14 -10.69 -3.24 10.62
C SER A 14 -9.21 -3.55 10.83
N LYS A 15 -8.69 -4.66 10.29
CA LYS A 15 -7.27 -5.03 10.41
C LYS A 15 -6.40 -4.52 9.25
N ASP A 16 -7.01 -3.91 8.23
CA ASP A 16 -6.30 -3.39 7.06
C ASP A 16 -5.87 -1.92 7.25
N ILE A 17 -6.24 -1.29 8.37
CA ILE A 17 -5.86 0.10 8.71
C ILE A 17 -4.40 0.16 9.21
N PRO A 18 -3.70 1.30 9.04
CA PRO A 18 -2.38 1.51 9.64
C PRO A 18 -2.42 1.39 11.17
N ILE A 19 -1.39 0.75 11.75
CA ILE A 19 -1.26 0.62 13.22
C ILE A 19 -1.09 1.99 13.89
N ASP A 20 -0.26 2.87 13.31
CA ASP A 20 -0.16 4.28 13.68
C ASP A 20 -0.80 5.12 12.56
N TRP A 21 -1.97 5.68 12.84
CA TRP A 21 -2.74 6.46 11.89
C TRP A 21 -2.94 7.89 12.41
N ARG A 22 -2.15 8.82 11.89
CA ARG A 22 -2.20 10.24 12.26
C ARG A 22 -2.87 11.05 11.16
N VAL A 23 -3.83 11.88 11.55
CA VAL A 23 -4.57 12.77 10.66
C VAL A 23 -4.55 14.17 11.26
N HIS A 24 -4.18 15.16 10.45
CA HIS A 24 -4.14 16.56 10.85
C HIS A 24 -4.87 17.40 9.81
N LEU A 25 -5.69 18.34 10.27
CA LEU A 25 -6.22 19.41 9.42
C LEU A 25 -5.27 20.60 9.51
N LEU A 26 -5.02 21.26 8.38
CA LEU A 26 -4.15 22.43 8.34
C LEU A 26 -4.84 23.59 9.11
N PRO A 27 -4.25 24.10 10.20
CA PRO A 27 -4.85 25.17 10.99
C PRO A 27 -4.81 26.51 10.24
N ASP A 28 -5.66 27.45 10.67
CA ASP A 28 -5.66 28.85 10.23
C ASP A 28 -5.63 29.08 8.72
N THR A 29 -6.27 28.18 7.97
CA THR A 29 -6.29 28.21 6.48
C THR A 29 -7.72 28.39 5.95
N PRO A 30 -8.33 29.59 6.09
CA PRO A 30 -9.68 29.84 5.60
C PRO A 30 -9.76 29.76 4.08
N ASN A 31 -10.81 29.11 3.55
CA ASN A 31 -11.10 29.11 2.12
C ASN A 31 -11.95 30.35 1.74
N PRO A 32 -11.45 31.32 0.94
CA PRO A 32 -12.22 32.51 0.58
C PRO A 32 -13.43 32.22 -0.32
N VAL A 33 -13.47 31.06 -0.99
CA VAL A 33 -14.55 30.67 -1.91
C VAL A 33 -15.54 29.70 -1.26
N GLY A 34 -15.17 29.08 -0.14
CA GLY A 34 -15.97 28.04 0.52
C GLY A 34 -17.05 28.63 1.42
N ILE A 35 -18.20 27.94 1.49
CA ILE A 35 -19.24 28.25 2.48
C ILE A 35 -18.65 28.11 3.88
N VAL A 36 -18.70 29.18 4.67
CA VAL A 36 -18.11 29.23 6.02
C VAL A 36 -16.64 28.78 6.02
N SER A 37 -15.87 29.21 5.01
CA SER A 37 -14.45 28.88 4.86
C SER A 37 -14.10 27.38 4.73
N SER A 38 -15.08 26.53 4.38
CA SER A 38 -14.92 25.09 4.21
C SER A 38 -14.22 24.69 2.90
N LYS A 39 -13.83 23.41 2.78
CA LYS A 39 -13.32 22.79 1.55
C LYS A 39 -13.97 21.42 1.33
N ALA A 40 -14.21 21.04 0.08
CA ALA A 40 -14.66 19.69 -0.25
C ALA A 40 -13.54 18.67 0.03
N VAL A 41 -13.89 17.56 0.68
CA VAL A 41 -12.93 16.54 1.15
C VAL A 41 -13.35 15.10 0.84
N GLY A 42 -14.48 14.89 0.15
CA GLY A 42 -14.99 13.53 -0.12
C GLY A 42 -14.02 12.70 -0.97
N GLU A 43 -13.58 13.25 -2.10
CA GLU A 43 -12.70 12.57 -3.06
C GLU A 43 -11.20 12.84 -2.86
N PRO A 44 -10.73 14.07 -2.56
CA PRO A 44 -9.30 14.38 -2.56
C PRO A 44 -8.41 13.45 -1.70
N PRO A 45 -8.81 13.02 -0.48
CA PRO A 45 -8.01 12.12 0.33
C PRO A 45 -7.85 10.71 -0.21
N ILE A 46 -8.73 10.25 -1.12
CA ILE A 46 -8.66 8.88 -1.68
C ILE A 46 -7.32 8.66 -2.38
N GLY A 47 -6.78 9.69 -3.06
CA GLY A 47 -5.47 9.62 -3.70
C GLY A 47 -4.31 9.35 -2.73
N LEU A 48 -4.46 9.68 -1.45
CA LEU A 48 -3.42 9.44 -0.44
C LEU A 48 -3.23 7.94 -0.14
N ALA A 49 -4.23 7.10 -0.41
CA ALA A 49 -4.13 5.65 -0.25
C ALA A 49 -2.99 5.03 -1.09
N MET A 50 -2.58 5.69 -2.19
CA MET A 50 -1.42 5.28 -2.99
C MET A 50 -0.13 5.21 -2.19
N GLY A 51 -0.01 5.95 -1.08
CA GLY A 51 1.14 5.87 -0.18
C GLY A 51 1.40 4.43 0.31
N ALA A 52 0.34 3.67 0.65
CA ALA A 52 0.47 2.29 1.09
C ALA A 52 0.96 1.35 -0.02
N LEU A 53 0.46 1.52 -1.25
CA LEU A 53 0.92 0.74 -2.40
C LEU A 53 2.40 1.03 -2.71
N LEU A 54 2.78 2.30 -2.70
CA LEU A 54 4.16 2.73 -2.98
C LEU A 54 5.13 2.30 -1.88
N SER A 55 4.69 2.25 -0.61
CA SER A 55 5.53 1.71 0.47
C SER A 55 5.82 0.22 0.27
N VAL A 56 4.81 -0.58 -0.12
CA VAL A 56 5.02 -2.01 -0.40
C VAL A 56 5.93 -2.19 -1.61
N LYS A 57 5.73 -1.43 -2.69
CA LYS A 57 6.62 -1.43 -3.86
C LYS A 57 8.08 -1.19 -3.44
N LYS A 58 8.32 -0.14 -2.65
CA LYS A 58 9.66 0.22 -2.18
C LYS A 58 10.29 -0.89 -1.33
N SER A 59 9.50 -1.54 -0.48
CA SER A 59 9.96 -2.70 0.30
C SER A 59 10.36 -3.88 -0.59
N VAL A 60 9.57 -4.17 -1.64
CA VAL A 60 9.91 -5.23 -2.61
C VAL A 60 11.17 -4.89 -3.39
N GLU A 61 11.32 -3.64 -3.85
CA GLU A 61 12.55 -3.17 -4.52
C GLU A 61 13.77 -3.32 -3.61
N SER A 62 13.66 -2.96 -2.33
CA SER A 62 14.73 -3.14 -1.33
C SER A 62 15.14 -4.60 -1.18
N VAL A 63 14.17 -5.51 -1.03
CA VAL A 63 14.45 -6.95 -0.88
C VAL A 63 15.14 -7.52 -2.14
N ARG A 64 14.75 -7.07 -3.33
CA ARG A 64 15.41 -7.48 -4.57
C ARG A 64 16.85 -6.98 -4.66
N GLU A 65 17.08 -5.75 -4.23
CA GLU A 65 18.42 -5.15 -4.19
C GLU A 65 19.32 -5.97 -3.25
N ASP A 66 18.82 -6.36 -2.08
CA ASP A 66 19.57 -7.19 -1.12
C ASP A 66 19.91 -8.59 -1.68
N LEU A 67 19.01 -9.19 -2.47
CA LEU A 67 19.22 -10.53 -3.05
C LEU A 67 20.12 -10.55 -4.28
N THR A 68 20.05 -9.50 -5.11
CA THR A 68 20.69 -9.49 -6.44
C THR A 68 21.86 -8.51 -6.54
N GLY A 69 22.01 -7.61 -5.57
CA GLY A 69 22.95 -6.49 -5.61
C GLY A 69 22.57 -5.42 -6.65
N GLN A 70 21.37 -5.49 -7.24
CA GLN A 70 20.94 -4.58 -8.30
C GLN A 70 19.67 -3.84 -7.90
N ARG A 71 19.73 -2.51 -7.96
CA ARG A 71 18.56 -1.66 -7.82
C ARG A 71 17.84 -1.56 -9.15
N VAL A 72 16.69 -2.22 -9.26
CA VAL A 72 15.88 -2.26 -10.48
C VAL A 72 14.52 -1.65 -10.21
N PHE A 73 14.04 -0.84 -11.14
CA PHE A 73 12.66 -0.34 -11.10
C PHE A 73 11.67 -1.49 -11.24
N LEU A 74 10.76 -1.62 -10.27
CA LEU A 74 9.70 -2.61 -10.33
C LEU A 74 8.42 -1.99 -10.90
N PRO A 75 7.93 -2.42 -12.08
CA PRO A 75 6.58 -2.04 -12.51
C PRO A 75 5.55 -2.67 -11.57
N VAL A 76 4.63 -1.85 -11.06
CA VAL A 76 3.61 -2.27 -10.11
C VAL A 76 2.26 -1.76 -10.57
N ASP A 77 1.31 -2.68 -10.72
CA ASP A 77 -0.07 -2.39 -11.10
C ASP A 77 -1.02 -2.58 -9.93
N ALA A 78 -1.89 -1.59 -9.70
CA ALA A 78 -2.96 -1.70 -8.73
C ALA A 78 -4.07 -2.67 -9.22
N PRO A 79 -4.73 -3.43 -8.33
CA PRO A 79 -4.36 -3.64 -6.93
C PRO A 79 -3.09 -4.48 -6.83
N LEU A 80 -2.19 -4.10 -5.90
CA LEU A 80 -1.01 -4.89 -5.55
C LEU A 80 -1.44 -5.96 -4.54
N THR A 81 -2.02 -7.04 -5.06
CA THR A 81 -2.44 -8.19 -4.25
C THR A 81 -1.23 -8.90 -3.62
N VAL A 82 -1.47 -9.73 -2.61
CA VAL A 82 -0.42 -10.54 -1.96
C VAL A 82 0.36 -11.36 -2.97
N GLU A 83 -0.32 -11.98 -3.93
CA GLU A 83 0.30 -12.75 -5.02
C GLU A 83 1.26 -11.89 -5.86
N LYS A 84 0.79 -10.73 -6.35
CA LYS A 84 1.64 -9.83 -7.14
C LYS A 84 2.82 -9.31 -6.34
N ALA A 85 2.62 -8.96 -5.07
CA ALA A 85 3.69 -8.50 -4.18
C ALA A 85 4.74 -9.60 -3.97
N GLN A 86 4.30 -10.82 -3.69
CA GLN A 86 5.17 -11.98 -3.48
C GLN A 86 5.96 -12.32 -4.75
N LEU A 87 5.29 -12.47 -5.90
CA LEU A 87 5.96 -12.75 -7.19
C LEU A 87 6.92 -11.61 -7.58
N GLY A 88 6.56 -10.38 -7.25
CA GLY A 88 7.39 -9.19 -7.47
C GLY A 88 8.75 -9.25 -6.77
N THR A 89 8.89 -9.97 -5.66
CA THR A 89 10.17 -10.11 -4.94
C THR A 89 11.21 -10.95 -5.67
N GLY A 90 10.80 -11.85 -6.57
CA GLY A 90 11.71 -12.83 -7.18
C GLY A 90 12.33 -13.82 -6.20
N ILE A 91 11.79 -13.94 -4.98
CA ILE A 91 12.27 -14.90 -3.97
C ILE A 91 12.03 -16.32 -4.46
N GLN A 92 13.06 -17.16 -4.33
CA GLN A 92 13.03 -18.59 -4.60
C GLN A 92 13.09 -19.36 -3.27
N VAL A 93 12.74 -20.65 -3.30
CA VAL A 93 12.67 -21.49 -2.09
C VAL A 93 14.01 -21.53 -1.34
N ASN A 94 15.14 -21.49 -2.05
CA ASN A 94 16.48 -21.45 -1.45
C ASN A 94 16.80 -20.15 -0.68
N HIS A 95 16.07 -19.05 -0.91
CA HIS A 95 16.22 -17.83 -0.13
C HIS A 95 15.47 -17.89 1.20
N LEU A 96 14.52 -18.81 1.35
CA LEU A 96 13.73 -18.97 2.57
C LEU A 96 14.51 -19.85 3.56
N ARG A 97 14.89 -19.27 4.70
CA ARG A 97 15.46 -20.03 5.82
C ARG A 97 14.33 -20.47 6.74
N VAL A 98 14.06 -21.77 6.80
CA VAL A 98 13.32 -22.36 7.91
C VAL A 98 14.29 -22.41 9.08
N GLY A 99 13.92 -21.88 10.25
CA GLY A 99 14.79 -21.83 11.43
C GLY A 99 15.53 -23.16 11.63
N GLY A 100 16.86 -23.12 11.45
CA GLY A 100 17.74 -24.22 11.81
C GLY A 100 17.80 -24.31 13.33
N GLY A 101 17.62 -25.52 13.84
CA GLY A 101 17.80 -25.80 15.26
C GLY A 101 19.22 -25.49 15.69
N ASP A 102 19.31 -24.67 16.73
CA ASP A 102 20.00 -25.00 17.97
C ASP A 102 18.94 -25.14 19.07
#